data_AF-A0A370DXH0-F1
#
_entry.id   AF-A0A370DXH0-F1
#
_cell.length_a   1.000
_cell.length_b   1.000
_cell.length_c   1.000
_cell.angle_alpha   90.00
_cell.angle_beta   90.00
_cell.angle_gamma   90.00
#
_symmetry.space_group_name_H-M   'P 1'
#
loop_
_entity.id
_entity.type
_entity.pdbx_description
1 polymer ?
#
loop_
_entity_poly.entity_id
_entity_poly.type
_entity_poly.pdbx_seq_one_letter_code
_entity_poly.pdbx_strand_id
1 'polypeptide(L)'
;MRNKLVYALALAGVLSPLLAQAGPQQMLLLIDMLKENGTLTEIQHQQLKAAMMAEDPTPSSKQPPAQQTLPLPASEPVDVMVSTQGGSVKVESYDGRSSFQLTAQIAADAAWYDSDITDMGNAAEIRYARIGAEGTLFGPWEYELEIDF
;
A
#
# COMPACT_ATOMS: atom_id res chain seq x y z
N MET A 1 -55.08 -15.11 -22.60
CA MET A 1 -54.10 -14.01 -22.68
C MET A 1 -53.08 -14.17 -21.55
N ARG A 2 -51.82 -14.42 -21.94
CA ARG A 2 -50.52 -14.11 -21.28
C ARG A 2 -50.28 -14.42 -19.78
N ASN A 3 -49.43 -15.43 -19.56
CA ASN A 3 -48.74 -15.83 -18.34
C ASN A 3 -48.06 -14.68 -17.57
N LYS A 4 -48.08 -14.76 -16.23
CA LYS A 4 -47.03 -14.17 -15.39
C LYS A 4 -46.57 -15.20 -14.36
N LEU A 5 -45.29 -15.56 -14.48
CA LEU A 5 -44.59 -16.51 -13.62
C LEU A 5 -44.45 -15.97 -12.20
N VAL A 6 -44.65 -16.90 -11.27
CA VAL A 6 -44.24 -16.89 -9.87
C VAL A 6 -42.70 -16.92 -9.78
N TYR A 7 -42.11 -16.32 -8.74
CA TYR A 7 -41.17 -16.98 -7.80
C TYR A 7 -40.50 -15.95 -6.89
N ALA A 8 -40.91 -15.97 -5.63
CA ALA A 8 -40.09 -15.58 -4.50
C ALA A 8 -39.16 -16.74 -4.16
N LEU A 9 -37.87 -16.46 -3.88
CA LEU A 9 -37.08 -17.35 -3.04
C LEU A 9 -35.92 -16.57 -2.40
N ALA A 10 -35.90 -16.61 -1.07
CA ALA A 10 -34.79 -16.22 -0.24
C ALA A 10 -33.59 -17.17 -0.46
N LEU A 11 -32.36 -16.66 -0.32
CA LEU A 11 -31.30 -17.48 0.28
C LEU A 11 -30.26 -16.57 0.95
N ALA A 12 -30.23 -16.65 2.27
CA ALA A 12 -29.14 -16.17 3.09
C ALA A 12 -27.98 -17.18 3.07
N GLY A 13 -26.75 -16.66 3.12
CA GLY A 13 -25.73 -17.14 4.04
C GLY A 13 -24.93 -18.40 3.69
N VAL A 14 -23.64 -18.28 3.99
CA VAL A 14 -22.62 -19.32 4.15
C VAL A 14 -21.91 -19.76 2.86
N LEU A 15 -20.95 -18.93 2.46
CA LEU A 15 -19.81 -19.35 1.65
C LEU A 15 -18.84 -20.13 2.55
N SER A 16 -18.96 -21.46 2.59
CA SER A 16 -17.92 -22.33 3.15
C SER A 16 -16.70 -22.31 2.22
N PRO A 17 -15.46 -22.13 2.72
CA PRO A 17 -14.29 -22.41 1.91
C PRO A 17 -14.20 -23.93 1.74
N LEU A 18 -14.61 -24.43 0.57
CA LEU A 18 -14.14 -25.75 0.14
C LEU A 18 -12.61 -25.62 0.08
N LEU A 19 -11.90 -26.36 0.94
CA LEU A 19 -10.49 -26.62 0.75
C LEU A 19 -10.37 -27.35 -0.59
N ALA A 20 -10.15 -26.57 -1.65
CA ALA A 20 -9.78 -27.07 -2.96
C ALA A 20 -8.40 -27.69 -2.80
N GLN A 21 -8.38 -28.97 -2.47
CA GLN A 21 -7.18 -29.80 -2.51
C GLN A 21 -6.85 -30.02 -3.99
N ALA A 22 -6.30 -28.99 -4.62
CA ALA A 22 -5.78 -29.04 -5.97
C ALA A 22 -4.63 -30.06 -5.96
N GLY A 23 -4.84 -31.20 -6.62
CA GLY A 23 -3.82 -32.24 -6.71
C GLY A 23 -2.55 -31.70 -7.39
N PRO A 24 -1.37 -32.31 -7.14
CA PRO A 24 -0.07 -31.84 -7.64
C PRO A 24 -0.05 -31.56 -9.15
N GLN A 25 -0.83 -32.31 -9.92
CA GLN A 25 -0.91 -32.20 -11.38
C GLN A 25 -1.65 -30.94 -11.86
N GLN A 26 -2.67 -30.48 -11.14
CA GLN A 26 -3.43 -29.28 -11.50
C GLN A 26 -2.65 -28.00 -11.19
N MET A 27 -1.80 -28.05 -10.18
CA MET A 27 -0.90 -26.95 -9.84
C MET A 27 0.21 -26.78 -10.88
N LEU A 28 0.73 -27.86 -11.45
CA LEU A 28 1.67 -27.79 -12.58
C LEU A 28 1.04 -27.17 -13.83
N LEU A 29 -0.20 -27.50 -14.14
CA LEU A 29 -0.95 -26.89 -15.24
C LEU A 29 -1.11 -25.37 -15.05
N LEU A 30 -1.35 -24.93 -13.82
CA LEU A 30 -1.45 -23.51 -13.50
C LEU A 30 -0.11 -22.79 -13.72
N ILE A 31 1.01 -23.43 -13.38
CA ILE A 31 2.36 -22.89 -13.56
C ILE A 31 2.71 -22.76 -15.05
N ASP A 32 2.32 -23.75 -15.86
CA ASP A 32 2.49 -23.67 -17.31
C ASP A 32 1.62 -22.54 -17.92
N MET A 33 0.37 -22.39 -17.48
CA MET A 33 -0.49 -21.27 -17.92
C MET A 33 0.04 -19.88 -17.48
N LEU A 34 0.69 -19.77 -16.32
CA LEU A 34 1.29 -18.52 -15.86
C LEU A 34 2.54 -18.15 -16.66
N LYS A 35 3.31 -19.16 -17.10
CA LYS A 35 4.41 -18.99 -18.04
C LYS A 35 3.91 -18.56 -19.42
N GLU A 36 2.88 -19.22 -19.94
CA GLU A 36 2.30 -18.89 -21.26
C GLU A 36 1.70 -17.48 -21.31
N ASN A 37 1.20 -16.94 -20.20
CA ASN A 37 0.72 -15.56 -20.10
C ASN A 37 1.84 -14.51 -19.92
N GLY A 38 3.12 -14.91 -19.96
CA GLY A 38 4.27 -13.98 -19.91
C GLY A 38 4.53 -13.35 -18.54
N THR A 39 3.80 -13.75 -17.50
CA THR A 39 3.94 -13.23 -16.12
C THR A 39 5.07 -13.91 -15.33
N LEU A 40 5.71 -14.93 -15.90
CA LEU A 40 6.74 -15.73 -15.23
C LEU A 40 7.97 -15.90 -16.12
N THR A 41 9.15 -15.62 -15.56
CA THR A 41 10.43 -15.88 -16.25
C THR A 41 10.78 -17.38 -16.21
N GLU A 42 11.53 -17.88 -17.21
CA GLU A 42 11.90 -19.30 -17.32
C GLU A 42 12.54 -19.87 -16.05
N ILE A 43 13.33 -19.04 -15.35
CA ILE A 43 14.02 -19.42 -14.12
C ILE A 43 13.03 -19.66 -12.97
N GLN A 44 12.02 -18.81 -12.84
CA GLN A 44 10.99 -18.94 -11.79
C GLN A 44 10.09 -20.16 -12.04
N HIS A 45 9.80 -20.48 -13.31
CA HIS A 45 9.06 -21.67 -13.71
C HIS A 45 9.78 -22.96 -13.30
N GLN A 46 11.09 -23.05 -13.58
CA GLN A 46 11.88 -24.23 -13.25
C GLN A 46 12.06 -24.43 -11.74
N GLN A 47 12.27 -23.34 -10.99
CA GLN A 47 12.40 -23.41 -9.54
C GLN A 47 11.10 -23.87 -8.87
N LEU A 48 9.95 -23.38 -9.33
CA LEU A 48 8.66 -23.74 -8.76
C LEU A 48 8.26 -25.18 -9.09
N LYS A 49 8.55 -25.64 -10.31
CA LYS A 49 8.37 -27.04 -10.71
C LYS A 49 9.25 -27.99 -9.88
N ALA A 50 10.50 -27.62 -9.62
CA ALA A 50 11.41 -28.42 -8.79
C ALA A 50 10.97 -28.46 -7.32
N ALA A 51 10.52 -27.34 -6.75
CA ALA A 51 10.03 -27.29 -5.37
C ALA A 51 8.79 -28.18 -5.17
N MET A 52 7.87 -28.19 -6.15
CA MET A 52 6.67 -29.02 -6.08
C MET A 52 6.91 -30.49 -6.35
N MET A 53 7.90 -30.84 -7.16
CA MET A 53 8.30 -32.24 -7.35
C MET A 53 9.07 -32.80 -6.15
N ALA A 54 9.59 -31.92 -5.27
CA ALA A 54 10.33 -32.29 -4.07
C ALA A 54 9.45 -32.48 -2.82
N GLU A 55 8.15 -32.13 -2.87
CA GLU A 55 7.21 -32.34 -1.76
C GLU A 55 6.32 -33.58 -1.99
N ASP A 56 6.75 -34.73 -1.48
CA ASP A 56 5.84 -35.81 -1.06
C ASP A 56 5.27 -35.49 0.34
N PRO A 57 4.01 -35.88 0.65
CA PRO A 57 3.31 -35.40 1.83
C PRO A 57 3.64 -36.23 3.08
N THR A 58 4.34 -35.69 4.07
CA THR A 58 4.15 -36.03 5.51
C THR A 58 4.91 -35.08 6.45
N PRO A 59 4.44 -34.88 7.69
CA PRO A 59 4.73 -33.68 8.48
C PRO A 59 5.99 -33.78 9.34
N SER A 60 6.63 -32.62 9.52
CA SER A 60 7.54 -32.26 10.60
C SER A 60 8.94 -32.92 10.59
N SER A 61 9.98 -32.13 10.29
CA SER A 61 10.86 -31.55 11.34
C SER A 61 12.20 -31.08 10.79
N LYS A 62 12.56 -29.83 11.15
CA LYS A 62 13.92 -29.30 11.36
C LYS A 62 14.79 -29.03 10.13
N GLN A 63 14.64 -27.81 9.61
CA GLN A 63 15.80 -26.96 9.37
C GLN A 63 15.41 -25.52 9.79
N PRO A 64 16.23 -24.79 10.57
CA PRO A 64 16.03 -23.34 10.73
C PRO A 64 15.96 -22.77 9.31
N PRO A 65 15.09 -21.80 9.01
CA PRO A 65 15.12 -21.15 7.72
C PRO A 65 16.50 -20.51 7.58
N ALA A 66 17.41 -21.22 6.90
CA ALA A 66 18.55 -20.62 6.27
C ALA A 66 17.93 -19.50 5.47
N GLN A 67 18.16 -18.28 5.94
CA GLN A 67 17.71 -17.05 5.33
C GLN A 67 18.02 -17.21 3.85
N GLN A 68 16.99 -17.51 3.07
CA GLN A 68 16.96 -17.13 1.68
C GLN A 68 16.90 -15.61 1.77
N THR A 69 18.06 -14.98 1.97
CA THR A 69 18.38 -13.77 1.25
C THR A 69 18.22 -14.16 -0.21
N LEU A 70 16.95 -14.15 -0.66
CA LEU A 70 16.59 -13.78 -2.01
C LEU A 70 17.60 -12.68 -2.36
N PRO A 71 18.39 -12.84 -3.41
CA PRO A 71 18.96 -11.67 -4.04
C PRO A 71 17.73 -10.83 -4.35
N LEU A 72 17.44 -9.83 -3.50
CA LEU A 72 16.58 -8.74 -3.91
C LEU A 72 17.19 -8.34 -5.25
N PRO A 73 16.42 -8.36 -6.36
CA PRO A 73 16.95 -7.91 -7.64
C PRO A 73 17.62 -6.58 -7.31
N ALA A 74 18.95 -6.54 -7.50
CA ALA A 74 19.78 -5.41 -7.09
C ALA A 74 19.06 -4.20 -7.63
N SER A 75 18.36 -3.49 -6.74
CA SER A 75 17.51 -2.40 -7.15
C SER A 75 18.51 -1.41 -7.64
N GLU A 76 18.50 -1.20 -8.96
CA GLU A 76 19.26 -0.11 -9.57
C GLU A 76 19.04 1.11 -8.67
N PRO A 77 20.09 1.88 -8.36
CA PRO A 77 19.94 3.03 -7.49
C PRO A 77 18.80 3.89 -8.03
N VAL A 78 17.65 3.81 -7.37
CA VAL A 78 16.45 4.52 -7.79
C VAL A 78 16.73 5.96 -7.42
N ASP A 79 17.06 6.74 -8.44
CA ASP A 79 17.26 8.16 -8.27
C ASP A 79 15.91 8.79 -7.89
N VAL A 80 15.93 9.63 -6.87
CA VAL A 80 14.73 10.25 -6.31
C VAL A 80 14.92 11.76 -6.30
N MET A 81 13.89 12.47 -6.75
CA MET A 81 13.89 13.92 -6.74
C MET A 81 13.38 14.40 -5.39
N VAL A 82 14.21 15.14 -4.67
CA VAL A 82 13.85 15.76 -3.39
C VAL A 82 13.73 17.26 -3.59
N SER A 83 12.60 17.82 -3.19
CA SER A 83 12.35 19.26 -3.24
C SER A 83 11.80 19.74 -1.90
N THR A 84 12.12 20.98 -1.55
CA THR A 84 11.62 21.62 -0.34
C THR A 84 11.02 22.97 -0.70
N GLN A 85 9.82 23.24 -0.19
CA GLN A 85 9.14 24.50 -0.40
C GLN A 85 8.34 24.84 0.85
N GLY A 86 8.69 25.94 1.50
CA GLY A 86 7.93 26.55 2.62
C GLY A 86 7.18 25.57 3.52
N GLY A 87 7.84 25.07 4.57
CA GLY A 87 7.21 24.14 5.52
C GLY A 87 6.90 22.74 4.97
N SER A 88 7.18 22.46 3.69
CA SER A 88 6.99 21.15 3.08
C SER A 88 8.28 20.53 2.52
N VAL A 89 8.31 19.20 2.53
CA VAL A 89 9.35 18.36 1.94
C VAL A 89 8.66 17.35 1.02
N LYS A 90 9.01 17.36 -0.26
CA LYS A 90 8.47 16.44 -1.26
C LYS A 90 9.58 15.55 -1.81
N VAL A 91 9.27 14.26 -1.91
CA VAL A 91 10.07 13.23 -2.57
C VAL A 91 9.24 12.67 -3.72
N GLU A 92 9.84 12.58 -4.89
CA GLU A 92 9.21 12.07 -6.10
C GLU A 92 10.13 11.04 -6.77
N SER A 93 9.54 9.96 -7.27
CA SER A 93 10.27 9.01 -8.10
C SER A 93 10.64 9.66 -9.43
N TYR A 94 11.79 9.32 -10.01
CA TYR A 94 12.24 9.92 -11.28
C TYR A 94 11.25 9.68 -12.44
N ASP A 95 10.47 8.59 -12.38
CA ASP A 95 9.42 8.28 -13.35
C ASP A 95 8.11 9.05 -13.12
N GLY A 96 8.01 9.85 -12.07
CA GLY A 96 6.84 10.65 -11.70
C GLY A 96 5.62 9.82 -11.25
N ARG A 97 5.76 8.50 -11.07
CA ARG A 97 4.63 7.62 -10.75
C ARG A 97 4.31 7.58 -9.27
N SER A 98 5.26 7.93 -8.40
CA SER A 98 5.06 7.94 -6.97
C SER A 98 5.61 9.21 -6.35
N SER A 99 4.86 9.77 -5.41
CA SER A 99 5.25 10.97 -4.68
C SER A 99 4.84 10.88 -3.22
N PHE A 100 5.62 11.52 -2.37
CA PHE A 100 5.35 11.70 -0.95
C PHE A 100 5.72 13.13 -0.56
N GLN A 101 4.76 13.87 -0.03
CA GLN A 101 4.95 15.23 0.45
C GLN A 101 4.50 15.33 1.90
N LEU A 102 5.41 15.78 2.76
CA LEU A 102 5.13 16.09 4.16
C LEU A 102 5.07 17.61 4.31
N THR A 103 4.00 18.13 4.87
CA THR A 103 3.76 19.56 5.07
C THR A 103 3.49 19.85 6.54
N ALA A 104 4.06 20.94 7.07
CA ALA A 104 3.76 21.44 8.39
C ALA A 104 3.48 22.95 8.35
N GLN A 105 2.41 23.38 9.03
CA GLN A 105 2.01 24.78 9.13
C GLN A 105 1.76 25.15 10.59
N ILE A 106 2.25 26.31 11.00
CA ILE A 106 2.03 26.87 12.34
C ILE A 106 1.62 28.33 12.17
N ALA A 107 0.51 28.72 12.79
CA ALA A 107 0.07 30.10 12.86
C ALA A 107 0.14 30.59 14.30
N ALA A 108 0.86 31.70 14.51
CA ALA A 108 0.97 32.36 15.82
C ALA A 108 0.74 33.86 15.66
N ASP A 109 -0.01 34.43 16.60
CA ASP A 109 -0.34 35.84 16.66
C ASP A 109 0.24 36.47 17.92
N ALA A 110 0.65 37.73 17.82
CA ALA A 110 1.03 38.55 18.96
C ALA A 110 0.46 39.96 18.78
N ALA A 111 -0.10 40.50 19.86
CA ALA A 111 -0.65 41.84 19.90
C ALA A 111 -0.08 42.60 21.10
N TRP A 112 0.37 43.83 20.83
CA TRP A 112 0.82 44.77 21.84
C TRP A 112 -0.02 46.04 21.77
N TYR A 113 -0.44 46.51 22.94
CA TYR A 113 -1.23 47.72 23.08
C TYR A 113 -0.50 48.71 23.97
N ASP A 114 -0.58 49.99 23.62
CA ASP A 114 -0.15 51.10 24.46
C ASP A 114 -1.42 51.82 24.94
N SER A 115 -1.58 51.91 26.25
CA SER A 115 -2.86 52.25 26.89
C SER A 115 -2.95 53.74 27.19
N ASP A 116 -3.81 54.48 26.48
CA ASP A 116 -4.13 55.89 26.79
C ASP A 116 -5.40 56.07 27.66
N ILE A 117 -6.42 55.21 27.51
CA ILE A 117 -7.75 55.38 28.18
C ILE A 117 -8.23 54.09 28.89
N THR A 118 -7.85 52.90 28.41
CA THR A 118 -8.26 51.63 29.02
C THR A 118 -7.10 50.66 28.96
N ASP A 119 -6.82 49.98 30.08
CA ASP A 119 -5.72 49.03 30.17
C ASP A 119 -6.05 47.77 29.34
N MET A 120 -5.35 47.59 28.22
CA MET A 120 -5.44 46.38 27.39
C MET A 120 -4.19 45.54 27.60
N GLY A 121 -4.38 44.26 27.92
CA GLY A 121 -3.27 43.32 28.09
C GLY A 121 -2.65 42.93 26.75
N ASN A 122 -1.33 42.77 26.75
CA ASN A 122 -0.62 42.14 25.63
C ASN A 122 -0.95 40.64 25.59
N ALA A 123 -1.06 40.08 24.39
CA ALA A 123 -1.38 38.67 24.21
C ALA A 123 -0.55 38.05 23.10
N ALA A 124 -0.18 36.79 23.28
CA ALA A 124 0.39 35.94 22.26
C ALA A 124 -0.37 34.60 22.26
N GLU A 125 -0.72 34.11 21.07
CA GLU A 125 -1.53 32.92 20.87
C GLU A 125 -0.98 32.09 19.72
N ILE A 126 -0.97 30.76 19.87
CA ILE A 126 -0.82 29.84 18.74
C ILE A 126 -2.24 29.54 18.26
N ARG A 127 -2.57 29.99 17.05
CA ARG A 127 -3.91 29.86 16.48
C ARG A 127 -4.21 28.44 16.04
N TYR A 128 -3.24 27.79 15.39
CA TYR A 128 -3.30 26.39 15.02
C TYR A 128 -1.91 25.85 14.67
N ALA A 129 -1.76 24.55 14.79
CA ALA A 129 -0.70 23.80 14.12
C ALA A 129 -1.30 22.66 13.30
N ARG A 130 -0.76 22.44 12.11
CA ARG A 130 -1.25 21.45 11.15
C ARG A 130 -0.11 20.65 10.58
N ILE A 131 -0.27 19.34 10.53
CA ILE A 131 0.65 18.42 9.86
C ILE A 131 -0.14 17.67 8.79
N GLY A 132 0.37 17.71 7.56
CA GLY A 132 -0.21 17.04 6.40
C GLY A 132 0.78 16.07 5.76
N ALA A 133 0.27 14.96 5.23
CA ALA A 133 1.00 14.06 4.36
C ALA A 133 0.14 13.73 3.13
N GLU A 134 0.68 13.97 1.94
CA GLU A 134 -0.03 13.77 0.67
C GLU A 134 0.88 13.15 -0.38
N GLY A 135 0.29 12.57 -1.42
CA GLY A 135 1.07 12.10 -2.56
C GLY A 135 0.35 11.09 -3.43
N THR A 136 1.15 10.41 -4.26
CA THR A 136 0.67 9.48 -5.29
C THR A 136 1.39 8.14 -5.18
N LEU A 137 0.67 7.05 -5.41
CA LEU A 137 1.17 5.69 -5.46
C LEU A 137 0.87 5.05 -6.82
N PHE A 138 1.92 4.54 -7.47
CA PHE A 138 1.85 3.75 -8.71
C PHE A 138 1.20 4.46 -9.93
N GLY A 139 1.00 5.77 -9.88
CA GLY A 139 0.39 6.60 -10.90
C GLY A 139 -1.01 7.12 -10.52
N PRO A 140 -2.04 6.26 -10.39
CA PRO A 140 -3.42 6.73 -10.27
C PRO A 140 -3.94 6.87 -8.84
N TRP A 141 -3.22 6.37 -7.83
CA TRP A 141 -3.71 6.37 -6.45
C TRP A 141 -3.18 7.57 -5.69
N GLU A 142 -4.07 8.48 -5.34
CA GLU A 142 -3.73 9.66 -4.54
C GLU A 142 -4.18 9.45 -3.08
N TYR A 143 -3.45 10.06 -2.15
CA TYR A 143 -3.81 10.08 -0.74
C TYR A 143 -3.49 11.44 -0.14
N GLU A 144 -4.23 11.78 0.90
CA GLU A 144 -4.05 12.98 1.71
C GLU A 144 -4.48 12.66 3.14
N LEU A 145 -3.64 13.05 4.09
CA LEU A 145 -3.86 12.88 5.53
C LEU A 145 -3.50 14.19 6.21
N GLU A 146 -4.39 14.72 7.03
CA GLU A 146 -4.18 15.97 7.76
C GLU A 146 -4.56 15.80 9.23
N ILE A 147 -3.76 16.39 10.12
CA ILE A 147 -4.02 16.46 11.56
C ILE A 147 -3.83 17.90 12.01
N ASP A 148 -4.87 18.44 12.65
CA ASP A 148 -4.91 19.77 13.25
C ASP A 148 -4.76 19.71 14.78
N PHE A 149 -4.09 20.71 15.36
CA PHE A 149 -3.83 20.90 16.79
C PHE A 149 -4.20 22.30 17.25
#